data_AF-A0AAU0KJ88-F1
#
_entry.id   AF-A0AAU0KJ88-F1
#
_cell.length_a   1.000
_cell.length_b   1.000
_cell.length_c   1.000
_cell.angle_alpha   90.00
_cell.angle_beta   90.00
_cell.angle_gamma   90.00
#
_symmetry.space_group_name_H-M   'P 1'
#
loop_
_entity.id
_entity.type
_entity.pdbx_description
1 polymer ?
#
loop_
_entity_poly.entity_id
_entity_poly.type
_entity_poly.pdbx_seq_one_letter_code
_entity_poly.pdbx_strand_id
1 'polypeptide(L)'
;MSDTTDPLKQNAPAVTRAFFETKLNSNYKRMPAYGKRLMKMRCDGMVPARSVIVSFEWNIGGAYPRIVITDELPVAELNFGYLAGLAVQIVYRGKDAHRVHAVVEAIMKVKPSSLTTFAIDLAGTDNPAFTLIQSPRDILAREIS
;
A
#
# COMPACT_ATOMS: atom_id res chain seq x y z
N MET A 1 28.00 52.93 -22.20
CA MET A 1 28.60 51.89 -21.33
C MET A 1 27.44 51.12 -20.72
N SER A 2 27.32 49.86 -21.11
CA SER A 2 26.26 48.94 -20.72
C SER A 2 26.48 48.46 -19.29
N ASP A 3 25.43 48.43 -18.47
CA ASP A 3 25.39 47.51 -17.34
C ASP A 3 24.00 46.85 -17.31
N THR A 4 23.96 45.63 -17.82
CA THR A 4 22.75 44.81 -17.93
C THR A 4 22.76 43.86 -16.74
N THR A 5 22.05 44.23 -15.67
CA THR A 5 21.81 43.33 -14.54
C THR A 5 20.82 42.25 -14.95
N ASP A 6 21.36 41.04 -15.15
CA ASP A 6 20.64 39.82 -15.49
C ASP A 6 19.64 39.42 -14.36
N PRO A 7 18.33 39.45 -14.60
CA PRO A 7 17.31 39.20 -13.58
C PRO A 7 17.17 37.71 -13.19
N LEU A 8 17.95 36.80 -13.78
CA LEU A 8 17.78 35.35 -13.58
C LEU A 8 18.33 34.79 -12.27
N LYS A 9 19.11 35.54 -11.48
CA LYS A 9 19.81 34.98 -10.30
C LYS A 9 19.07 35.06 -8.96
N GLN A 10 17.95 35.77 -8.84
CA GLN A 10 17.35 36.04 -7.53
C GLN A 10 16.21 35.09 -7.11
N ASN A 11 15.69 34.25 -8.01
CA ASN A 11 14.51 33.43 -7.72
C ASN A 11 14.82 31.94 -7.46
N ALA A 12 16.08 31.50 -7.56
CA ALA A 12 16.42 30.09 -7.42
C ALA A 12 16.02 29.47 -6.05
N PRO A 13 16.23 30.13 -4.89
CA PRO A 13 15.84 29.54 -3.60
C PRO A 13 14.33 29.55 -3.40
N ALA A 14 13.64 30.63 -3.81
CA ALA A 14 12.20 30.79 -3.64
C ALA A 14 11.40 29.90 -4.58
N VAL A 15 11.84 29.74 -5.84
CA VAL A 15 11.24 28.80 -6.80
C VAL A 15 11.47 27.37 -6.34
N THR A 16 12.65 27.04 -5.82
CA THR A 16 12.93 25.69 -5.29
C THR A 16 12.06 25.39 -4.06
N ARG A 17 11.92 26.33 -3.12
CA ARG A 17 11.08 26.18 -1.92
C ARG A 17 9.59 26.09 -2.29
N ALA A 18 9.11 26.94 -3.20
CA ALA A 18 7.76 26.87 -3.71
C ALA A 18 7.50 25.59 -4.51
N PHE A 19 8.49 25.01 -5.21
CA PHE A 19 8.35 23.70 -5.87
C PHE A 19 8.29 22.54 -4.88
N PHE A 20 9.05 22.61 -3.78
CA PHE A 20 8.97 21.63 -2.70
C PHE A 20 7.66 21.74 -1.92
N GLU A 21 7.16 22.96 -1.69
CA GLU A 21 5.89 23.24 -1.01
C GLU A 21 4.67 22.93 -1.90
N THR A 22 4.71 23.19 -3.22
CA THR A 22 3.64 22.78 -4.15
C THR A 22 3.64 21.28 -4.47
N LYS A 23 4.75 20.56 -4.28
CA LYS A 23 4.77 19.08 -4.35
C LYS A 23 4.34 18.39 -3.06
N LEU A 24 4.22 19.11 -1.95
CA LEU A 24 3.55 18.65 -0.73
C LEU A 24 2.05 18.88 -0.86
N ASN A 25 1.46 18.30 -1.92
CA ASN A 25 0.04 18.02 -1.95
C ASN A 25 -0.31 17.30 -0.65
N SER A 26 -1.23 17.86 0.14
CA SER A 26 -1.77 17.27 1.37
C SER A 26 -2.41 15.88 1.19
N ASN A 27 -2.43 15.38 -0.06
CA ASN A 27 -2.88 14.04 -0.47
C ASN A 27 -1.74 13.06 -0.81
N TYR A 28 -0.46 13.39 -0.60
CA TYR A 28 0.63 12.47 -0.90
C TYR A 28 0.72 11.35 0.15
N LYS A 29 -0.03 10.28 -0.09
CA LYS A 29 0.01 9.07 0.71
C LYS A 29 1.33 8.32 0.52
N ARG A 30 1.94 7.91 1.63
CA ARG A 30 3.22 7.21 1.68
C ARG A 30 3.10 5.78 1.16
N MET A 31 4.18 5.28 0.57
CA MET A 31 4.28 3.87 0.22
C MET A 31 4.73 3.09 1.46
N PRO A 32 4.08 1.98 1.83
CA PRO A 32 4.63 1.07 2.82
C PRO A 32 5.92 0.43 2.30
N ALA A 33 6.68 -0.20 3.19
CA ALA A 33 7.91 -0.88 2.81
C ALA A 33 7.65 -1.89 1.69
N TYR A 34 8.58 -1.95 0.73
CA TYR A 34 8.47 -2.70 -0.53
C TYR A 34 7.37 -2.27 -1.51
N GLY A 35 6.43 -1.39 -1.11
CA GLY A 35 5.35 -0.91 -1.99
C GLY A 35 5.85 -0.22 -3.26
N LYS A 36 6.91 0.59 -3.17
CA LYS A 36 7.55 1.23 -4.34
C LYS A 36 8.03 0.21 -5.38
N ARG A 37 8.61 -0.90 -4.92
CA ARG A 37 9.11 -1.97 -5.80
C ARG A 37 7.96 -2.66 -6.52
N LEU A 38 6.88 -2.98 -5.79
CA LEU A 38 5.71 -3.62 -6.36
C LEU A 38 4.98 -2.70 -7.36
N MET A 39 4.84 -1.41 -7.03
CA MET A 39 4.30 -0.40 -7.94
C MET A 39 5.14 -0.29 -9.22
N LYS A 40 6.48 -0.33 -9.12
CA LYS A 40 7.32 -0.32 -10.32
C LYS A 40 7.06 -1.54 -11.20
N MET A 41 7.02 -2.74 -10.63
CA MET A 41 6.73 -3.98 -11.39
C MET A 41 5.37 -3.91 -12.10
N ARG A 42 4.36 -3.38 -11.40
CA ARG A 42 3.03 -3.11 -11.96
C ARG A 42 3.08 -2.18 -13.17
N CYS A 43 3.80 -1.07 -13.08
CA CYS A 43 3.97 -0.11 -14.17
C CYS A 43 4.71 -0.71 -15.37
N ASP A 44 5.61 -1.66 -15.12
CA ASP A 44 6.32 -2.41 -16.17
C ASP A 44 5.45 -3.54 -16.78
N GLY A 45 4.16 -3.61 -16.44
CA GLY A 45 3.20 -4.58 -16.99
C GLY A 45 3.20 -5.95 -16.31
N MET A 46 3.95 -6.12 -15.21
CA MET A 46 4.02 -7.40 -14.51
C MET A 46 2.89 -7.54 -13.47
N VAL A 47 2.36 -8.76 -13.37
CA VAL A 47 1.35 -9.13 -12.38
C VAL A 47 1.87 -10.28 -11.52
N PRO A 48 1.84 -10.17 -10.17
CA PRO A 48 2.14 -11.28 -9.28
C PRO A 48 1.30 -12.53 -9.58
N ALA A 49 1.97 -13.67 -9.80
CA ALA A 49 1.29 -14.96 -10.00
C ALA A 49 0.67 -15.53 -8.71
N ARG A 50 1.09 -15.03 -7.54
CA ARG A 50 0.59 -15.42 -6.22
C ARG A 50 0.07 -14.19 -5.49
N SER A 51 -0.71 -14.41 -4.43
CA SER A 51 -1.19 -13.33 -3.56
C SER A 51 -0.06 -12.45 -3.06
N VAL A 52 -0.32 -11.15 -3.01
CA VAL A 52 0.56 -10.19 -2.34
C VAL A 52 0.33 -10.31 -0.84
N ILE A 53 1.42 -10.52 -0.09
CA ILE A 53 1.38 -10.59 1.37
C ILE A 53 1.48 -9.18 1.95
N VAL A 54 0.54 -8.83 2.81
CA VAL A 54 0.57 -7.61 3.63
C VAL A 54 0.87 -8.05 5.05
N SER A 55 1.98 -7.60 5.63
CA SER A 55 2.36 -7.95 7.01
C SER A 55 2.71 -6.73 7.84
N PHE A 56 2.76 -6.94 9.15
CA PHE A 56 3.21 -5.95 10.13
C PHE A 56 4.67 -6.18 10.58
N GLU A 57 5.23 -7.35 10.26
CA GLU A 57 6.60 -7.74 10.60
C GLU A 57 7.44 -8.07 9.36
N TRP A 58 8.75 -7.81 9.44
CA TRP A 58 9.74 -8.03 8.37
C TRP A 58 10.03 -9.50 8.07
N ASN A 59 9.83 -10.38 9.04
CA ASN A 59 10.10 -11.82 8.96
C ASN A 59 8.94 -12.61 8.31
N ILE A 60 7.80 -11.98 8.00
CA ILE A 60 6.63 -12.64 7.41
C ILE A 60 6.65 -12.52 5.88
N GLY A 61 6.30 -13.61 5.19
CA GLY A 61 5.99 -13.61 3.74
C GLY A 61 7.20 -13.41 2.80
N GLY A 62 8.43 -13.66 3.24
CA GLY A 62 9.64 -13.37 2.45
C GLY A 62 9.75 -14.10 1.10
N ALA A 63 9.05 -15.23 0.94
CA ALA A 63 8.98 -15.98 -0.32
C ALA A 63 7.93 -15.45 -1.31
N TYR A 64 7.19 -14.40 -0.96
CA TYR A 64 6.09 -13.84 -1.74
C TYR A 64 6.35 -12.36 -2.06
N PRO A 65 5.74 -11.83 -3.13
CA PRO A 65 5.57 -10.39 -3.26
C PRO A 65 4.89 -9.86 -1.99
N ARG A 66 5.55 -8.97 -1.26
CA ARG A 66 5.07 -8.51 0.04
C ARG A 66 5.22 -7.02 0.24
N ILE A 67 4.42 -6.47 1.14
CA ILE A 67 4.58 -5.14 1.72
C ILE A 67 4.55 -5.24 3.25
N VAL A 68 5.28 -4.36 3.92
CA VAL A 68 5.31 -4.31 5.39
C VAL A 68 4.79 -2.96 5.87
N ILE A 69 3.82 -3.00 6.79
CA ILE A 69 3.20 -1.85 7.45
C ILE A 69 3.78 -1.76 8.87
N THR A 70 4.75 -0.87 9.07
CA THR A 70 5.35 -0.63 10.39
C THR A 70 4.43 0.17 11.31
N ASP A 71 4.67 0.11 12.63
CA ASP A 71 3.85 0.81 13.65
C ASP A 71 3.89 2.33 13.51
N GLU A 72 4.94 2.86 12.91
CA GLU A 72 5.19 4.28 12.73
C GLU A 72 4.28 4.94 11.68
N LEU A 73 3.56 4.14 10.88
CA LEU A 73 2.79 4.63 9.74
C LEU A 73 1.29 4.40 9.93
N PRO A 74 0.49 5.47 10.15
CA PRO A 74 -0.96 5.37 10.16
C PRO A 74 -1.48 4.83 8.82
N VAL A 75 -2.37 3.84 8.87
CA VAL A 75 -2.91 3.19 7.67
C VAL A 75 -3.58 4.19 6.73
N ALA A 76 -4.23 5.23 7.27
CA ALA A 76 -4.89 6.27 6.49
C ALA A 76 -3.94 7.04 5.57
N GLU A 77 -2.66 7.16 5.96
CA GLU A 77 -1.62 7.85 5.21
C GLU A 77 -0.94 6.94 4.17
N LEU A 78 -1.28 5.66 4.12
CA LEU A 78 -0.67 4.70 3.20
C LEU A 78 -1.44 4.60 1.89
N ASN A 79 -0.69 4.52 0.80
CA ASN A 79 -1.23 4.26 -0.53
C ASN A 79 -1.11 2.77 -0.86
N PHE A 80 -2.26 2.19 -1.20
CA PHE A 80 -2.43 0.79 -1.57
C PHE A 80 -2.87 0.62 -3.04
N GLY A 81 -2.92 1.68 -3.84
CA GLY A 81 -3.50 1.66 -5.19
C GLY A 81 -2.87 0.63 -6.13
N TYR A 82 -1.61 0.26 -5.92
CA TYR A 82 -0.92 -0.78 -6.67
C TYR A 82 -1.43 -2.22 -6.38
N LEU A 83 -2.29 -2.40 -5.37
CA LEU A 83 -2.97 -3.65 -5.06
C LEU A 83 -4.29 -3.83 -5.82
N ALA A 84 -4.74 -2.83 -6.57
CA ALA A 84 -5.97 -2.90 -7.34
C ALA A 84 -5.97 -4.09 -8.31
N GLY A 85 -7.03 -4.91 -8.25
CA GLY A 85 -7.17 -6.13 -9.05
C GLY A 85 -6.20 -7.25 -8.71
N LEU A 86 -5.43 -7.17 -7.61
CA LEU A 86 -4.55 -8.26 -7.16
C LEU A 86 -5.21 -9.09 -6.06
N ALA A 87 -4.81 -10.36 -5.96
CA ALA A 87 -5.11 -11.18 -4.80
C ALA A 87 -4.25 -10.73 -3.63
N VAL A 88 -4.87 -10.48 -2.48
CA VAL A 88 -4.19 -9.94 -1.29
C VAL A 88 -4.47 -10.80 -0.08
N GLN A 89 -3.42 -11.07 0.71
CA GLN A 89 -3.53 -11.77 1.99
C GLN A 89 -2.82 -10.96 3.07
N ILE A 90 -3.56 -10.55 4.10
CA ILE A 90 -3.00 -9.91 5.29
C ILE A 90 -2.58 -10.99 6.26
N VAL A 91 -1.28 -11.09 6.55
CA VAL A 91 -0.72 -12.06 7.50
C VAL A 91 -0.23 -11.32 8.73
N TYR A 92 -0.72 -11.72 9.90
CA TYR A 92 -0.50 -11.00 11.15
C TYR A 92 -0.36 -11.94 12.36
N ARG A 93 0.15 -11.42 13.46
CA ARG A 93 0.12 -12.07 14.79
C ARG A 93 -0.94 -11.40 15.65
N GLY A 94 -1.41 -12.07 16.69
CA GLY A 94 -2.45 -11.57 17.60
C GLY A 94 -2.19 -10.17 18.15
N LYS A 95 -0.93 -9.79 18.42
CA LYS A 95 -0.58 -8.42 18.86
C LYS A 95 -1.01 -7.33 17.86
N ASP A 96 -1.05 -7.65 16.57
CA ASP A 96 -1.40 -6.72 15.48
C ASP A 96 -2.89 -6.78 15.11
N ALA A 97 -3.69 -7.65 15.75
CA ALA A 97 -5.10 -7.85 15.42
C ALA A 97 -5.91 -6.54 15.42
N HIS A 98 -5.60 -5.63 16.34
CA HIS A 98 -6.23 -4.32 16.47
C HIS A 98 -6.06 -3.41 15.23
N ARG A 99 -5.06 -3.68 14.38
CA ARG A 99 -4.74 -2.89 13.16
C ARG A 99 -5.34 -3.48 11.90
N VAL A 100 -5.64 -4.78 11.91
CA VAL A 100 -6.10 -5.53 10.72
C VAL A 100 -7.34 -4.90 10.10
N HIS A 101 -8.30 -4.50 10.93
CA HIS A 101 -9.55 -3.91 10.44
C HIS A 101 -9.32 -2.66 9.58
N ALA A 102 -8.50 -1.71 10.06
CA ALA A 102 -8.18 -0.50 9.31
C ALA A 102 -7.45 -0.80 7.97
N VAL A 103 -6.56 -1.80 7.96
CA VAL A 103 -5.87 -2.24 6.74
C VAL A 103 -6.84 -2.88 5.76
N VAL A 104 -7.76 -3.72 6.25
CA VAL A 104 -8.82 -4.32 5.44
C VAL A 104 -9.65 -3.24 4.75
N GLU A 105 -10.15 -2.26 5.50
CA GLU A 105 -10.94 -1.17 4.93
C GLU A 105 -10.17 -0.35 3.89
N ALA A 106 -8.90 -0.05 4.16
CA ALA A 106 -8.06 0.71 3.25
C ALA A 106 -7.79 -0.05 1.94
N ILE A 107 -7.58 -1.37 2.01
CA ILE A 107 -7.35 -2.21 0.84
C ILE A 107 -8.65 -2.44 0.06
N MET A 108 -9.79 -2.65 0.74
CA MET A 108 -11.09 -2.82 0.06
C MET A 108 -11.44 -1.61 -0.83
N LYS A 109 -11.06 -0.39 -0.44
CA LYS A 109 -11.26 0.84 -1.24
C LYS A 109 -10.54 0.81 -2.59
N VAL A 110 -9.44 0.07 -2.71
CA VAL A 110 -8.69 -0.05 -3.97
C VAL A 110 -9.14 -1.22 -4.84
N LYS A 111 -10.18 -1.95 -4.41
CA LYS A 111 -10.81 -3.06 -5.17
C LYS A 111 -9.79 -4.15 -5.55
N PRO A 112 -9.25 -4.91 -4.57
CA PRO A 112 -8.43 -6.09 -4.88
C PRO A 112 -9.29 -7.15 -5.57
N SER A 113 -8.67 -8.14 -6.24
CA SER A 113 -9.41 -9.27 -6.83
C SER A 113 -9.86 -10.28 -5.77
N SER A 114 -9.16 -10.33 -4.64
CA SER A 114 -9.56 -11.04 -3.43
C SER A 114 -8.85 -10.45 -2.22
N LEU A 115 -9.47 -10.55 -1.06
CA LEU A 115 -8.88 -10.15 0.21
C LEU A 115 -9.13 -11.20 1.28
N THR A 116 -8.06 -11.64 1.92
CA THR A 116 -8.08 -12.62 3.00
C THR A 116 -7.21 -12.15 4.16
N THR A 117 -7.49 -12.63 5.37
CA THR A 117 -6.62 -12.46 6.53
C THR A 117 -6.17 -13.81 7.05
N PHE A 118 -4.97 -13.85 7.65
CA PHE A 118 -4.40 -15.03 8.26
C PHE A 118 -3.64 -14.68 9.54
N ALA A 119 -4.18 -15.08 10.70
CA ALA A 119 -3.54 -14.99 12.00
C ALA A 119 -2.58 -16.16 12.19
N ILE A 120 -1.27 -15.92 12.00
CA ILE A 120 -0.28 -17.00 11.94
C ILE A 120 -0.13 -17.76 13.28
N ASP A 121 -0.39 -17.09 14.39
CA ASP A 121 -0.32 -17.64 15.74
C ASP A 121 -1.54 -18.47 16.13
N LEU A 122 -2.65 -18.34 15.40
CA LEU A 122 -3.84 -19.19 15.58
C LEU A 122 -3.79 -20.45 14.70
N ALA A 123 -2.82 -20.56 13.79
CA ALA A 123 -2.69 -21.72 12.91
C ALA A 123 -2.44 -23.00 13.71
N GLY A 124 -3.29 -24.02 13.50
CA GLY A 124 -3.22 -25.28 14.24
C GLY A 124 -3.89 -25.25 15.62
N THR A 125 -4.59 -24.16 15.96
CA THR A 125 -5.47 -24.08 17.14
C THR A 125 -6.93 -24.28 16.73
N ASP A 126 -7.83 -24.43 17.69
CA ASP A 126 -9.28 -24.50 17.46
C ASP A 126 -9.91 -23.14 17.06
N ASN A 127 -9.12 -22.05 17.09
CA ASN A 127 -9.59 -20.73 16.71
C ASN A 127 -9.44 -20.50 15.20
N PRO A 128 -10.36 -19.72 14.58
CA PRO A 128 -10.29 -19.43 13.15
C PRO A 128 -9.06 -18.58 12.83
N ALA A 129 -8.05 -19.21 12.22
CA ALA A 129 -6.83 -18.53 11.78
C ALA A 129 -7.00 -17.81 10.44
N PHE A 130 -7.97 -18.20 9.61
CA PHE A 130 -8.18 -17.68 8.26
C PHE A 130 -9.56 -17.07 8.11
N THR A 131 -9.63 -15.89 7.49
CA THR A 131 -10.90 -15.24 7.15
C THR A 131 -10.88 -14.76 5.70
N LEU A 132 -11.94 -15.11 4.96
CA LEU A 132 -12.20 -14.56 3.63
C LEU A 132 -13.02 -13.28 3.76
N ILE A 133 -12.45 -12.15 3.31
CA ILE A 133 -13.10 -10.83 3.35
C ILE A 133 -13.78 -10.53 2.00
N GLN A 134 -13.12 -10.87 0.90
CA GLN A 134 -13.64 -10.69 -0.45
C GLN A 134 -13.14 -11.83 -1.34
N SER A 135 -14.07 -12.48 -2.03
CA SER A 135 -13.78 -13.46 -3.06
C SER A 135 -13.86 -12.85 -4.46
N PRO A 136 -13.20 -13.47 -5.46
CA PRO A 136 -13.38 -13.06 -6.86
C PRO A 136 -14.83 -13.15 -7.34
N ARG A 137 -15.64 -14.06 -6.76
CA ARG A 137 -17.05 -14.23 -7.11
C ARG A 137 -17.88 -13.03 -6.67
N ASP A 138 -17.55 -12.43 -5.52
CA ASP A 138 -18.25 -11.25 -5.01
C ASP A 138 -18.06 -10.03 -5.91
N ILE A 139 -16.97 -9.99 -6.67
CA ILE A 139 -16.69 -8.93 -7.65
C ILE A 139 -17.55 -9.14 -8.89
N LEU A 140 -17.55 -10.35 -9.45
CA LEU A 140 -18.34 -10.68 -10.64
C LEU A 140 -19.83 -10.42 -10.42
N ALA A 141 -20.36 -10.77 -9.23
CA ALA A 141 -21.76 -10.50 -8.89
C ALA A 141 -22.10 -8.99 -8.91
N ARG A 142 -21.16 -8.12 -8.52
CA ARG A 142 -21.33 -6.65 -8.51
C ARG A 142 -21.23 -6.01 -9.89
N GLU A 143 -20.51 -6.64 -10.83
CA GLU A 143 -20.32 -6.10 -12.18
C GLU A 143 -21.46 -6.50 -13.14
N ILE A 144 -22.25 -7.52 -12.78
CA ILE A 144 -23.35 -8.06 -13.58
C ILE A 144 -24.73 -7.58 -13.08
N SER A 145 -24.79 -6.98 -11.88
CA SER A 145 -26.01 -6.41 -11.28
C SER A 145 -26.17 -4.93 -11.62
#